data_AF-A0A1Z9JHH4-F1
#
_entry.id   AF-A0A1Z9JHH4-F1
#
_cell.length_a   1.000
_cell.length_b   1.000
_cell.length_c   1.000
_cell.angle_alpha   90.00
_cell.angle_beta   90.00
_cell.angle_gamma   90.00
#
_symmetry.space_group_name_H-M   'P 1'
#
loop_
_entity.id
_entity.type
_entity.pdbx_description
1 polymer ?
#
loop_
_entity_poly.entity_id
_entity_poly.type
_entity_poly.pdbx_seq_one_letter_code
_entity_poly.pdbx_strand_id
1 'polypeptide(L)'
;MPDFVARMRAITVAALASVPVSFASAPALAIPEEAALKKLAVVPVFLLTSEKGIPLPIPNGDNLILPMFLQKERANQELATFEKANPNTKAKVSAIPMNTANERVNQMNIKLKETGKQIVTPVVGSKADMDQAVAILEKQGVSKADIQKGLSIPVFFHKPFLTIKTPEGSRGVFFMTYKDATNAAGKVQGAKPEIMAVDLTNALAQIVDEKEDRFVFYPTTAFFALMKDQGAPNP
;
A
#
# COMPACT_ATOMS: atom_id res chain seq x y z
N MET A 1 17.77 -81.71 -45.99
CA MET A 1 17.54 -81.48 -44.55
C MET A 1 18.56 -80.43 -44.10
N PRO A 2 18.14 -79.50 -43.22
CA PRO A 2 18.10 -78.03 -43.42
C PRO A 2 19.47 -77.36 -43.15
N ASP A 3 19.74 -76.07 -43.37
CA ASP A 3 18.86 -74.91 -43.43
C ASP A 3 19.49 -73.77 -44.24
N PHE A 4 18.60 -72.98 -44.83
CA PHE A 4 18.85 -71.96 -45.85
C PHE A 4 18.77 -70.57 -45.20
N VAL A 5 19.80 -69.75 -45.46
CA VAL A 5 19.76 -68.28 -45.44
C VAL A 5 19.60 -67.62 -44.06
N ALA A 6 20.76 -67.26 -43.51
CA ALA A 6 20.91 -66.03 -42.75
C ALA A 6 21.20 -64.88 -43.73
N ARG A 7 20.31 -63.87 -43.82
CA ARG A 7 20.69 -62.48 -44.15
C ARG A 7 19.51 -61.51 -43.99
N MET A 8 19.67 -60.67 -42.95
CA MET A 8 19.21 -59.29 -42.77
C MET A 8 17.99 -58.78 -43.57
N ARG A 9 16.96 -58.39 -42.81
CA ARG A 9 16.22 -57.14 -43.09
C ARG A 9 16.10 -56.31 -41.83
N ALA A 10 16.32 -55.01 -42.02
CA ALA A 10 16.32 -53.94 -41.06
C ALA A 10 14.91 -53.61 -40.56
N ILE A 11 14.81 -53.20 -39.29
CA ILE A 11 13.86 -52.17 -38.85
C ILE A 11 14.61 -51.29 -37.84
N THR A 12 15.13 -50.16 -38.33
CA THR A 12 15.59 -49.08 -37.46
C THR A 12 14.35 -48.40 -36.90
N VAL A 13 13.96 -48.71 -35.67
CA VAL A 13 13.01 -47.89 -34.92
C VAL A 13 13.78 -46.68 -34.41
N ALA A 14 13.67 -45.56 -35.13
CA ALA A 14 14.07 -44.27 -34.59
C ALA A 14 13.07 -43.89 -33.48
N ALA A 15 13.43 -44.18 -32.24
CA ALA A 15 12.74 -43.63 -31.08
C ALA A 15 13.04 -42.12 -31.01
N LEU A 16 12.11 -41.30 -31.48
CA LEU A 16 12.06 -39.88 -31.13
C LEU A 16 11.75 -39.81 -29.63
N ALA A 17 12.79 -39.79 -28.80
CA ALA A 17 12.67 -39.39 -27.41
C ALA A 17 12.25 -37.91 -27.41
N SER A 18 10.97 -37.68 -27.20
CA SER A 18 10.41 -36.38 -26.87
C SER A 18 11.09 -35.91 -25.58
N VAL A 19 12.05 -35.00 -25.71
CA VAL A 19 12.61 -34.28 -24.57
C VAL A 19 11.44 -33.48 -23.98
N PRO A 20 10.98 -33.76 -22.75
CA PRO A 20 10.03 -32.88 -22.11
C PRO A 20 10.76 -31.55 -21.90
N VAL A 21 10.34 -30.52 -22.64
CA VAL A 21 10.70 -29.14 -22.33
C VAL A 21 10.07 -28.86 -20.98
N SER A 22 10.85 -29.13 -19.93
CA SER A 22 10.54 -28.68 -18.59
C SER A 22 10.63 -27.17 -18.66
N PHE A 23 9.50 -26.49 -18.83
CA PHE A 23 9.40 -25.09 -18.47
C PHE A 23 9.67 -25.05 -16.97
N ALA A 24 10.93 -24.82 -16.61
CA ALA A 24 11.28 -24.44 -15.26
C ALA A 24 10.46 -23.18 -14.98
N SER A 25 9.41 -23.34 -14.16
CA SER A 25 8.71 -22.21 -13.59
C SER A 25 9.77 -21.44 -12.81
N ALA A 26 10.24 -20.32 -13.37
CA ALA A 26 11.08 -19.41 -12.61
C ALA A 26 10.32 -19.13 -11.31
N PRO A 27 10.97 -19.21 -10.14
CA PRO A 27 10.30 -18.88 -8.89
C PRO A 27 9.74 -17.47 -9.04
N ALA A 28 8.41 -17.34 -8.99
CA ALA A 28 7.77 -16.03 -8.94
C ALA A 28 8.32 -15.33 -7.69
N LEU A 29 9.19 -14.35 -7.93
CA LEU A 29 9.84 -13.61 -6.87
C LEU A 29 8.77 -12.75 -6.19
N ALA A 30 8.65 -12.90 -4.87
CA ALA A 30 7.97 -11.97 -3.99
C ALA A 30 8.22 -10.52 -4.44
N ILE A 31 7.20 -9.66 -4.41
CA ILE A 31 7.40 -8.31 -4.94
C ILE A 31 8.42 -7.56 -4.07
N PRO A 32 9.35 -6.78 -4.65
CA PRO A 32 10.27 -5.96 -3.87
C PRO A 32 9.53 -4.97 -2.97
N GLU A 33 10.11 -4.63 -1.82
CA GLU A 33 9.52 -3.68 -0.87
C GLU A 33 9.19 -2.34 -1.53
N GLU A 34 10.06 -1.85 -2.42
CA GLU A 34 9.83 -0.62 -3.18
C GLU A 34 8.61 -0.72 -4.10
N ALA A 35 8.32 -1.92 -4.64
CA ALA A 35 7.12 -2.16 -5.44
C ALA A 35 5.85 -2.17 -4.58
N ALA A 36 5.92 -2.70 -3.35
CA ALA A 36 4.83 -2.62 -2.40
C ALA A 36 4.53 -1.16 -1.99
N LEU A 37 5.58 -0.37 -1.72
CA LEU A 37 5.44 1.06 -1.39
C LEU A 37 4.84 1.87 -2.54
N LYS A 38 5.13 1.52 -3.81
CA LYS A 38 4.50 2.17 -4.97
C LYS A 38 2.98 1.99 -5.00
N LYS A 39 2.43 0.93 -4.40
CA LYS A 39 0.96 0.74 -4.32
C LYS A 39 0.29 1.79 -3.44
N LEU A 40 1.03 2.50 -2.59
CA LEU A 40 0.52 3.64 -1.81
C LEU A 40 0.27 4.88 -2.67
N ALA A 41 0.54 4.85 -3.99
CA ALA A 41 0.23 5.95 -4.91
C ALA A 41 -1.26 6.33 -4.95
N VAL A 42 -2.14 5.39 -4.59
CA VAL A 42 -3.59 5.62 -4.54
C VAL A 42 -4.06 6.18 -3.18
N VAL A 43 -3.14 6.44 -2.26
CA VAL A 43 -3.39 6.97 -0.93
C VAL A 43 -2.84 8.40 -0.88
N PRO A 44 -3.68 9.44 -0.98
CA PRO A 44 -3.21 10.81 -0.82
C PRO A 44 -2.96 11.10 0.65
N VAL A 45 -1.91 11.88 0.91
CA VAL A 45 -1.62 12.50 2.19
C VAL A 45 -1.66 14.01 2.04
N PHE A 46 -2.13 14.67 3.08
CA PHE A 46 -2.19 16.12 3.17
C PHE A 46 -1.04 16.62 4.06
N LEU A 47 -0.29 17.59 3.55
CA LEU A 47 0.91 18.12 4.19
C LEU A 47 0.80 19.65 4.27
N LEU A 48 1.45 20.24 5.27
CA LEU A 48 1.76 21.66 5.23
C LEU A 48 2.92 21.89 4.25
N THR A 49 2.71 22.82 3.33
CA THR A 49 3.67 23.17 2.28
C THR A 49 3.75 24.68 2.15
N SER A 50 4.85 25.18 1.61
CA SER A 50 4.91 26.57 1.15
C SER A 50 3.97 26.80 -0.03
N GLU A 51 3.78 28.06 -0.41
CA GLU A 51 3.03 28.44 -1.62
C GLU A 51 3.49 27.70 -2.88
N LYS A 52 4.79 27.35 -2.96
CA LYS A 52 5.41 26.61 -4.07
C LYS A 52 5.22 25.08 -3.97
N GLY A 53 4.51 24.58 -2.97
CA GLY A 53 4.26 23.15 -2.77
C GLY A 53 5.44 22.38 -2.15
N ILE A 54 6.45 23.08 -1.63
CA ILE A 54 7.59 22.46 -0.92
C ILE A 54 7.12 22.13 0.51
N PRO A 55 7.26 20.86 0.99
CA PRO A 55 6.93 20.49 2.36
C PRO A 55 7.65 21.36 3.39
N LEU A 56 6.98 21.65 4.51
CA LEU A 56 7.50 22.47 5.60
C LEU A 56 7.72 21.62 6.85
N PRO A 57 8.91 21.05 7.07
CA PRO A 57 9.25 20.42 8.34
C PRO A 57 9.30 21.45 9.46
N ILE A 58 8.75 21.11 10.61
CA ILE A 58 8.66 21.96 11.80
C ILE A 58 9.72 21.49 12.82
N PRO A 59 10.56 22.38 13.36
CA PRO A 59 11.52 22.00 14.40
C PRO A 59 10.84 21.43 15.65
N ASN A 60 11.37 20.33 16.18
CA ASN A 60 10.93 19.69 17.42
C ASN A 60 12.13 19.07 18.15
N GLY A 61 12.73 19.83 19.07
CA GLY A 61 14.00 19.45 19.69
C GLY A 61 15.09 19.28 18.63
N ASP A 62 15.78 18.13 18.66
CA ASP A 62 16.86 17.81 17.72
C ASP A 62 16.36 17.35 16.34
N ASN A 63 15.07 17.05 16.22
CA ASN A 63 14.46 16.55 14.99
C ASN A 63 13.61 17.60 14.29
N LEU A 64 13.30 17.33 13.03
CA LEU A 64 12.28 18.02 12.25
C LEU A 64 11.06 17.11 12.15
N ILE A 65 9.86 17.65 12.32
CA ILE A 65 8.61 16.89 12.18
C ILE A 65 7.90 17.33 10.91
N LEU A 66 7.50 16.38 10.08
CA LEU A 66 6.63 16.64 8.93
C LEU A 66 5.41 15.72 9.01
N PRO A 67 4.31 16.16 9.67
CA PRO A 67 3.13 15.32 9.78
C PRO A 67 2.48 15.07 8.41
N MET A 68 2.08 13.83 8.16
CA MET A 68 1.28 13.43 7.00
C MET A 68 -0.13 13.10 7.44
N PHE A 69 -1.11 13.89 7.03
CA PHE A 69 -2.50 13.67 7.43
C PHE A 69 -3.25 12.85 6.37
N LEU A 70 -4.02 11.83 6.79
CA LEU A 70 -4.93 11.12 5.88
C LEU A 70 -6.22 11.90 5.61
N GLN A 71 -6.51 12.94 6.39
CA GLN A 71 -7.71 13.78 6.27
C GLN A 71 -7.33 15.25 6.06
N LYS A 72 -7.94 15.88 5.06
CA LYS A 72 -7.69 17.29 4.71
C LYS A 72 -8.08 18.22 5.86
N GLU A 73 -9.18 17.91 6.53
CA GLU A 73 -9.72 18.69 7.64
C GLU A 73 -8.72 18.73 8.80
N ARG A 74 -8.03 17.63 9.07
CA ARG A 74 -6.99 17.57 10.10
C ARG A 74 -5.76 18.39 9.70
N ALA A 75 -5.35 18.32 8.44
CA ALA A 75 -4.27 19.18 7.93
C ALA A 75 -4.62 20.66 7.99
N ASN A 76 -5.88 21.04 7.72
CA ASN A 76 -6.34 22.44 7.83
C ASN A 76 -6.34 22.93 9.28
N GLN A 77 -6.69 22.07 10.25
CA GLN A 77 -6.57 22.40 11.67
C GLN A 77 -5.11 22.64 12.07
N GLU A 78 -4.20 21.81 11.56
CA GLU A 78 -2.77 21.98 11.78
C GLU A 78 -2.26 23.27 11.13
N LEU A 79 -2.70 23.58 9.90
CA LEU A 79 -2.37 24.83 9.22
C LEU A 79 -2.79 26.05 10.05
N ALA A 80 -4.02 26.08 10.55
CA ALA A 80 -4.50 27.17 11.39
C ALA A 80 -3.69 27.33 12.70
N THR A 81 -3.17 26.22 13.24
CA THR A 81 -2.29 26.24 14.41
C THR A 81 -0.90 26.76 14.04
N PHE A 82 -0.36 26.30 12.91
CA PHE A 82 0.92 26.70 12.37
C PHE A 82 0.97 28.21 12.05
N GLU A 83 -0.05 28.75 11.39
CA GLU A 83 -0.13 30.16 11.02
C GLU A 83 -0.19 31.08 12.24
N LYS A 84 -0.87 30.65 13.31
CA LYS A 84 -0.88 31.39 14.59
C LYS A 84 0.49 31.43 15.25
N ALA A 85 1.23 30.32 15.18
CA ALA A 85 2.58 30.24 15.74
C ALA A 85 3.64 30.90 14.85
N ASN A 86 3.39 31.01 13.54
CA ASN A 86 4.33 31.49 12.53
C ASN A 86 3.69 32.54 11.61
N PRO A 87 3.33 33.73 12.12
CA PRO A 87 2.56 34.72 11.37
C PRO A 87 3.25 35.25 10.09
N ASN A 88 4.56 35.08 9.98
CA ASN A 88 5.35 35.52 8.82
C ASN A 88 5.57 34.41 7.78
N THR A 89 5.11 33.18 8.03
CA THR A 89 5.31 32.04 7.13
C THR A 89 4.00 31.69 6.45
N LYS A 90 3.93 31.93 5.13
CA LYS A 90 2.79 31.50 4.32
C LYS A 90 2.89 30.00 4.05
N ALA A 91 1.87 29.28 4.50
CA ALA A 91 1.74 27.85 4.29
C ALA A 91 0.36 27.55 3.71
N LYS A 92 0.27 26.40 3.03
CA LYS A 92 -0.99 25.85 2.53
C LYS A 92 -1.00 24.35 2.72
N VAL A 93 -2.20 23.79 2.77
CA VAL A 93 -2.37 22.33 2.70
C VAL A 93 -2.28 21.88 1.25
N SER A 94 -1.32 21.00 0.96
CA SER A 94 -1.21 20.33 -0.33
C SER A 94 -1.47 18.84 -0.18
N ALA A 95 -2.17 18.27 -1.16
CA ALA A 95 -2.37 16.82 -1.27
C ALA A 95 -1.35 16.24 -2.26
N ILE A 96 -0.65 15.19 -1.86
CA ILE A 96 0.21 14.39 -2.74
C ILE A 96 0.06 12.90 -2.45
N PRO A 97 0.36 12.01 -3.39
CA PRO A 97 0.39 10.57 -3.14
C PRO A 97 1.38 10.20 -2.03
N MET A 98 1.04 9.23 -1.16
CA MET A 98 1.85 8.83 0.00
C MET A 98 3.21 8.29 -0.42
N ASN A 99 3.29 7.53 -1.52
CA ASN A 99 4.58 7.07 -2.04
C ASN A 99 5.49 8.26 -2.44
N THR A 100 4.94 9.29 -3.09
CA THR A 100 5.66 10.52 -3.44
C THR A 100 6.06 11.32 -2.20
N ALA A 101 5.21 11.37 -1.18
CA ALA A 101 5.54 12.01 0.09
C ALA A 101 6.72 11.31 0.79
N ASN A 102 6.68 9.98 0.87
CA ASN A 102 7.76 9.17 1.43
C ASN A 102 9.08 9.37 0.67
N GLU A 103 9.04 9.40 -0.67
CA GLU A 103 10.22 9.66 -1.49
C GLU A 103 10.82 11.05 -1.21
N ARG A 104 9.99 12.10 -1.14
CA ARG A 104 10.44 13.46 -0.82
C ARG A 104 11.07 13.52 0.57
N VAL A 105 10.47 12.87 1.57
CA VAL A 105 11.02 12.78 2.93
C VAL A 105 12.39 12.10 2.90
N ASN A 106 12.53 10.99 2.20
CA ASN A 106 13.79 10.27 2.08
C ASN A 106 14.88 11.15 1.43
N GLN A 107 14.54 11.86 0.36
CA GLN A 107 15.46 12.81 -0.30
C GLN A 107 15.87 13.96 0.63
N MET A 108 14.95 14.51 1.42
CA MET A 108 15.28 15.54 2.42
C MET A 108 16.18 14.98 3.53
N ASN A 109 15.88 13.79 4.04
CA ASN A 109 16.68 13.13 5.06
C ASN A 109 18.11 12.84 4.59
N ILE A 110 18.31 12.43 3.34
CA ILE A 110 19.64 12.27 2.75
C ILE A 110 20.45 13.57 2.83
N LYS A 111 19.84 14.72 2.51
CA LYS A 111 20.50 16.03 2.57
C LYS A 111 20.78 16.50 4.00
N LEU A 112 19.96 16.06 4.96
CA LEU A 112 20.09 16.44 6.37
C LEU A 112 21.11 15.60 7.13
N LYS A 113 21.58 14.46 6.57
CA LYS A 113 22.56 13.57 7.22
C LYS A 113 23.79 14.32 7.72
N GLU A 114 24.31 15.26 6.94
CA GLU A 114 25.50 16.06 7.28
C GLU A 114 25.27 17.01 8.46
N THR A 115 24.01 17.35 8.75
CA THR A 115 23.63 18.25 9.85
C THR A 115 23.28 17.51 11.14
N GLY A 116 23.29 16.16 11.13
CA GLY A 116 22.86 15.33 12.27
C GLY A 116 21.35 15.38 12.55
N LYS A 117 20.57 16.12 11.74
CA LYS A 117 19.11 16.23 11.89
C LYS A 117 18.39 15.18 11.04
N GLN A 118 17.21 14.79 11.48
CA GLN A 118 16.31 13.92 10.73
C GLN A 118 14.89 14.46 10.73
N ILE A 119 14.19 14.27 9.61
CA ILE A 119 12.75 14.44 9.50
C ILE A 119 12.08 13.14 9.96
N VAL A 120 11.28 13.26 11.01
CA VAL A 120 10.34 12.25 11.46
C VAL A 120 8.95 12.59 10.92
N THR A 121 8.28 11.60 10.36
CA THR A 121 7.10 11.80 9.53
C THR A 121 5.92 11.03 10.10
N PRO A 122 5.29 11.52 11.19
CA PRO A 122 4.14 10.85 11.76
C PRO A 122 2.98 10.87 10.75
N VAL A 123 2.40 9.70 10.49
CA VAL A 123 1.15 9.61 9.72
C VAL A 123 0.00 9.72 10.70
N VAL A 124 -0.87 10.69 10.48
CA VAL A 124 -2.02 10.98 11.32
C VAL A 124 -3.28 10.46 10.62
N GLY A 125 -3.77 9.33 11.11
CA GLY A 125 -5.03 8.73 10.66
C GLY A 125 -6.27 9.43 11.21
N SER A 126 -7.42 8.95 10.74
CA SER A 126 -8.74 9.35 11.21
C SER A 126 -9.04 8.73 12.57
N LYS A 127 -9.53 9.53 13.53
CA LYS A 127 -9.97 9.01 14.82
C LYS A 127 -11.09 7.97 14.67
N ALA A 128 -12.02 8.21 13.74
CA ALA A 128 -13.13 7.27 13.51
C ALA A 128 -12.62 5.91 13.00
N ASP A 129 -11.66 5.91 12.08
CA ASP A 129 -11.08 4.66 11.57
C ASP A 129 -10.23 3.96 12.64
N MET A 130 -9.47 4.72 13.45
CA MET A 130 -8.75 4.16 14.59
C MET A 130 -9.71 3.48 15.58
N ASP A 131 -10.79 4.16 15.97
CA ASP A 131 -11.77 3.62 16.92
C ASP A 131 -12.41 2.32 16.39
N GLN A 132 -12.71 2.25 15.07
CA GLN A 132 -13.22 1.03 14.43
C GLN A 132 -12.18 -0.10 14.41
N ALA A 133 -10.93 0.19 14.08
CA ALA A 133 -9.86 -0.80 14.07
C ALA A 133 -9.61 -1.37 15.47
N VAL A 134 -9.59 -0.54 16.52
CA VAL A 134 -9.50 -1.00 17.90
C VAL A 134 -10.65 -1.95 18.24
N ALA A 135 -11.90 -1.57 17.94
CA ALA A 135 -13.06 -2.41 18.23
C ALA A 135 -13.00 -3.78 17.51
N ILE A 136 -12.52 -3.80 16.26
CA ILE A 136 -12.34 -5.04 15.49
C ILE A 136 -11.24 -5.91 16.09
N LEU A 137 -10.09 -5.34 16.41
CA LEU A 137 -8.95 -6.07 16.98
C LEU A 137 -9.27 -6.64 18.37
N GLU A 138 -9.97 -5.87 19.22
CA GLU A 138 -10.44 -6.35 20.52
C GLU A 138 -11.40 -7.54 20.38
N LYS A 139 -12.35 -7.47 19.43
CA LYS A 139 -13.26 -8.58 19.12
C LYS A 139 -12.50 -9.83 18.63
N GLN A 140 -11.34 -9.65 18.01
CA GLN A 140 -10.47 -10.72 17.53
C GLN A 140 -9.53 -11.26 18.62
N GLY A 141 -9.65 -10.76 19.86
CA GLY A 141 -8.85 -11.22 21.00
C GLY A 141 -7.48 -10.56 21.12
N VAL A 142 -7.20 -9.50 20.37
CA VAL A 142 -5.94 -8.74 20.52
C VAL A 142 -6.02 -7.89 21.77
N SER A 143 -4.97 -7.93 22.61
CA SER A 143 -4.96 -7.18 23.86
C SER A 143 -4.85 -5.67 23.61
N LYS A 144 -5.43 -4.86 24.51
CA LYS A 144 -5.32 -3.39 24.45
C LYS A 144 -3.86 -2.90 24.40
N ALA A 145 -2.97 -3.58 25.12
CA ALA A 145 -1.55 -3.23 25.15
C ALA A 145 -0.87 -3.48 23.81
N ASP A 146 -1.22 -4.57 23.12
CA ASP A 146 -0.68 -4.88 21.80
C ASP A 146 -1.26 -3.96 20.72
N ILE A 147 -2.54 -3.60 20.82
CA ILE A 147 -3.18 -2.62 19.94
C ILE A 147 -2.47 -1.26 20.06
N GLN A 148 -2.23 -0.78 21.29
CA GLN A 148 -1.56 0.51 21.51
C GLN A 148 -0.12 0.56 20.98
N LYS A 149 0.58 -0.58 20.99
CA LYS A 149 1.95 -0.67 20.48
C LYS A 149 2.02 -0.90 18.97
N GLY A 150 1.05 -1.62 18.42
CA GLY A 150 1.12 -2.16 17.06
C GLY A 150 0.23 -1.46 16.04
N LEU A 151 -0.78 -0.70 16.45
CA LEU A 151 -1.70 -0.02 15.53
C LEU A 151 -1.39 1.48 15.44
N SER A 152 -0.84 1.90 14.31
CA SER A 152 -0.57 3.31 13.98
C SER A 152 -1.46 3.82 12.86
N ILE A 153 -1.58 3.06 11.77
CA ILE A 153 -2.39 3.41 10.60
C ILE A 153 -3.31 2.23 10.30
N PRO A 154 -4.62 2.36 10.53
CA PRO A 154 -5.54 1.26 10.34
C PRO A 154 -5.77 1.01 8.85
N VAL A 155 -5.68 -0.25 8.47
CA VAL A 155 -6.03 -0.77 7.15
C VAL A 155 -7.03 -1.89 7.34
N PHE A 156 -8.09 -1.84 6.54
CA PHE A 156 -9.20 -2.77 6.62
C PHE A 156 -9.19 -3.73 5.42
N PHE A 157 -9.63 -4.95 5.63
CA PHE A 157 -9.84 -5.93 4.56
C PHE A 157 -10.95 -6.89 4.95
N HIS A 158 -11.24 -7.85 4.08
CA HIS A 158 -12.34 -8.78 4.27
C HIS A 158 -11.85 -10.22 4.36
N LYS A 159 -12.58 -11.08 5.09
CA LYS A 159 -12.44 -12.53 5.02
C LYS A 159 -13.74 -13.17 4.50
N PRO A 160 -13.69 -13.88 3.34
CA PRO A 160 -12.58 -13.92 2.38
C PRO A 160 -12.31 -12.53 1.77
N PHE A 161 -11.12 -12.32 1.19
CA PHE A 161 -10.77 -11.05 0.56
C PHE A 161 -11.74 -10.69 -0.56
N LEU A 162 -12.20 -9.45 -0.55
CA LEU A 162 -12.83 -8.86 -1.73
C LEU A 162 -11.78 -8.61 -2.79
N THR A 163 -12.16 -8.84 -4.05
CA THR A 163 -11.28 -8.62 -5.19
C THR A 163 -11.82 -7.55 -6.14
N ILE A 164 -10.90 -6.87 -6.81
CA ILE A 164 -11.19 -5.97 -7.94
C ILE A 164 -10.43 -6.45 -9.18
N LYS A 165 -10.95 -6.12 -10.35
CA LYS A 165 -10.26 -6.34 -11.62
C LYS A 165 -9.29 -5.18 -11.87
N THR A 166 -8.01 -5.48 -12.04
CA THR A 166 -7.00 -4.55 -12.56
C THR A 166 -6.56 -5.00 -13.95
N PRO A 167 -5.83 -4.18 -14.73
CA PRO A 167 -5.27 -4.60 -16.01
C PRO A 167 -4.40 -5.87 -15.90
N GLU A 168 -3.76 -6.07 -14.76
CA GLU A 168 -2.87 -7.21 -14.45
C GLU A 168 -3.62 -8.41 -13.85
N GLY A 169 -4.94 -8.32 -13.70
CA GLY A 169 -5.82 -9.41 -13.26
C GLY A 169 -6.59 -9.09 -11.98
N SER A 170 -7.20 -10.13 -11.39
CA SER A 170 -7.94 -9.98 -10.14
C SER A 170 -6.96 -9.78 -8.98
N ARG A 171 -7.23 -8.80 -8.10
CA ARG A 171 -6.42 -8.48 -6.92
C ARG A 171 -7.28 -8.36 -5.68
N GLY A 172 -6.83 -8.93 -4.56
CA GLY A 172 -7.38 -8.72 -3.22
C GLY A 172 -7.18 -7.28 -2.76
N VAL A 173 -8.14 -6.74 -2.00
CA VAL A 173 -8.19 -5.31 -1.71
C VAL A 173 -8.05 -5.00 -0.23
N PHE A 174 -7.12 -4.10 0.07
CA PHE A 174 -6.99 -3.38 1.34
C PHE A 174 -7.64 -2.00 1.23
N PHE A 175 -8.30 -1.54 2.29
CA PHE A 175 -9.00 -0.26 2.35
C PHE A 175 -8.38 0.62 3.44
N MET A 176 -8.10 1.88 3.11
CA MET A 176 -7.56 2.85 4.09
C MET A 176 -8.63 3.42 5.04
N THR A 177 -9.91 3.15 4.78
CA THR A 177 -11.03 3.60 5.61
C THR A 177 -12.02 2.48 5.88
N TYR A 178 -12.60 2.46 7.08
CA TYR A 178 -13.64 1.51 7.46
C TYR A 178 -14.90 1.70 6.63
N LYS A 179 -15.19 2.96 6.26
CA LYS A 179 -16.33 3.32 5.40
C LYS A 179 -16.21 2.67 4.02
N ASP A 180 -15.05 2.73 3.38
CA ASP A 180 -14.85 2.13 2.06
C ASP A 180 -14.94 0.60 2.12
N ALA A 181 -14.38 -0.01 3.16
CA ALA A 181 -14.53 -1.45 3.39
C ALA A 181 -16.01 -1.85 3.55
N THR A 182 -16.75 -1.15 4.40
CA THR A 182 -18.18 -1.40 4.64
C THR A 182 -19.01 -1.23 3.37
N ASN A 183 -18.75 -0.16 2.61
CA ASN A 183 -19.42 0.09 1.33
C ASN A 183 -19.14 -1.00 0.30
N ALA A 184 -17.91 -1.55 0.28
CA ALA A 184 -17.55 -2.65 -0.59
C ALA A 184 -18.28 -3.95 -0.20
N ALA A 185 -18.31 -4.29 1.10
CA ALA A 185 -19.07 -5.44 1.60
C ALA A 185 -20.56 -5.36 1.29
N GLY A 186 -21.15 -4.16 1.36
CA GLY A 186 -22.57 -3.94 1.06
C GLY A 186 -22.99 -4.27 -0.37
N LYS A 187 -22.03 -4.36 -1.31
CA LYS A 187 -22.27 -4.71 -2.72
C LYS A 187 -22.15 -6.21 -3.01
N VAL A 188 -21.71 -7.00 -2.03
CA VAL A 188 -21.53 -8.44 -2.18
C VAL A 188 -22.89 -9.13 -2.04
N GLN A 189 -23.23 -9.98 -3.02
CA GLN A 189 -24.41 -10.82 -2.94
C GLN A 189 -24.12 -12.09 -2.11
N GLY A 190 -25.07 -12.51 -1.27
CA GLY A 190 -24.91 -13.70 -0.44
C GLY A 190 -24.29 -13.43 0.93
N ALA A 191 -23.41 -14.33 1.39
CA ALA A 191 -22.80 -14.22 2.71
C ALA A 191 -21.93 -12.96 2.80
N LYS A 192 -22.22 -12.11 3.79
CA LYS A 192 -21.45 -10.88 4.02
C LYS A 192 -20.06 -11.24 4.55
N PRO A 193 -18.99 -10.80 3.89
CA PRO A 193 -17.65 -11.07 4.37
C PRO A 193 -17.39 -10.28 5.67
N GLU A 194 -16.59 -10.87 6.56
CA GLU A 194 -16.21 -10.21 7.81
C GLU A 194 -15.12 -9.17 7.56
N ILE A 195 -15.26 -7.98 8.14
CA ILE A 195 -14.23 -6.94 8.09
C ILE A 195 -13.17 -7.21 9.16
N MET A 196 -11.92 -7.19 8.73
CA MET A 196 -10.71 -7.31 9.54
C MET A 196 -9.97 -5.98 9.55
N ALA A 197 -9.13 -5.75 10.57
CA ALA A 197 -8.25 -4.60 10.67
C ALA A 197 -6.82 -5.05 10.94
N VAL A 198 -5.84 -4.35 10.35
CA VAL A 198 -4.40 -4.49 10.59
C VAL A 198 -3.74 -3.12 10.49
N ASP A 199 -2.50 -3.00 10.97
CA ASP A 199 -1.67 -1.84 10.69
C ASP A 199 -1.19 -1.82 9.23
N LEU A 200 -0.95 -0.63 8.67
CA LEU A 200 -0.43 -0.44 7.31
C LEU A 200 0.88 -1.21 7.07
N THR A 201 1.78 -1.25 8.06
CA THR A 201 3.04 -2.00 7.96
C THR A 201 2.79 -3.49 7.78
N ASN A 202 1.81 -4.05 8.50
CA ASN A 202 1.40 -5.45 8.35
C ASN A 202 0.70 -5.72 7.02
N ALA A 203 -0.10 -4.77 6.51
CA ALA A 203 -0.69 -4.88 5.18
C ALA A 203 0.38 -4.87 4.08
N LEU A 204 1.39 -4.00 4.19
CA LEU A 204 2.53 -3.98 3.28
C LEU A 204 3.38 -5.25 3.38
N ALA A 205 3.63 -5.77 4.58
CA ALA A 205 4.30 -7.05 4.77
C ALA A 205 3.54 -8.19 4.07
N GLN A 206 2.21 -8.26 4.22
CA GLN A 206 1.38 -9.23 3.52
C GLN A 206 1.45 -9.10 1.99
N ILE A 207 1.61 -7.89 1.46
CA ILE A 207 1.81 -7.64 0.04
C ILE A 207 3.19 -8.14 -0.42
N VAL A 208 4.24 -7.92 0.38
CA VAL A 208 5.62 -8.32 0.08
C VAL A 208 5.79 -9.83 0.18
N ASP A 209 5.24 -10.47 1.21
CA ASP A 209 5.39 -11.90 1.48
C ASP A 209 4.70 -12.79 0.43
N GLU A 210 3.80 -12.21 -0.36
CA GLU A 210 3.08 -12.94 -1.40
C GLU A 210 3.91 -13.10 -2.68
N LYS A 211 4.00 -14.34 -3.14
CA LYS A 211 4.84 -14.75 -4.28
C LYS A 211 4.39 -14.14 -5.60
N GLU A 212 3.10 -13.80 -5.67
CA GLU A 212 2.48 -13.15 -6.81
C GLU A 212 1.96 -11.79 -6.36
N ASP A 213 2.03 -10.80 -7.24
CA ASP A 213 1.37 -9.53 -7.01
C ASP A 213 -0.16 -9.74 -6.97
N ARG A 214 -0.71 -10.00 -5.79
CA ARG A 214 -2.13 -10.37 -5.60
C ARG A 214 -2.94 -9.33 -4.86
N PHE A 215 -2.30 -8.26 -4.39
CA PHE A 215 -2.92 -7.31 -3.47
C PHE A 215 -2.71 -5.86 -3.89
N VAL A 216 -3.71 -5.03 -3.60
CA VAL A 216 -3.73 -3.60 -3.89
C VAL A 216 -4.44 -2.84 -2.78
N PHE A 217 -4.14 -1.54 -2.67
CA PHE A 217 -4.94 -0.61 -1.88
C PHE A 217 -6.08 -0.06 -2.73
N TYR A 218 -7.27 0.06 -2.13
CA TYR A 218 -8.41 0.73 -2.75
C TYR A 218 -8.15 2.24 -2.80
N PRO A 219 -8.33 2.90 -3.95
CA PRO A 219 -8.21 4.35 -4.01
C PRO A 219 -9.23 5.04 -3.12
N THR A 220 -8.77 5.98 -2.30
CA THR A 220 -9.66 6.73 -1.40
C THR A 220 -10.48 7.77 -2.18
N THR A 221 -11.58 8.28 -1.60
CA THR A 221 -12.31 9.41 -2.21
C THR A 221 -11.40 10.62 -2.45
N ALA A 222 -10.44 10.87 -1.54
CA ALA A 222 -9.47 11.94 -1.68
C ALA A 222 -8.53 11.74 -2.88
N PHE A 223 -8.25 10.48 -3.28
CA PHE A 223 -7.41 10.20 -4.44
C PHE A 223 -8.09 10.68 -5.72
N PHE A 224 -9.36 10.37 -5.89
CA PHE A 224 -10.12 10.80 -7.06
C PHE A 224 -10.23 12.33 -7.14
N ALA A 225 -10.38 13.01 -6.00
CA ALA A 225 -10.34 14.47 -5.94
C ALA A 225 -8.97 15.01 -6.40
N LEU A 226 -7.88 14.43 -5.91
CA LEU A 226 -6.52 14.79 -6.30
C LEU A 226 -6.28 14.61 -7.81
N MET A 227 -6.72 13.49 -8.38
CA MET A 227 -6.58 13.21 -9.82
C MET A 227 -7.35 14.21 -10.67
N LYS A 228 -8.56 14.60 -10.25
CA LYS A 228 -9.36 15.64 -10.92
C LYS A 228 -8.66 16.99 -10.92
N ASP A 229 -8.09 17.39 -9.78
CA ASP A 229 -7.37 18.66 -9.64
C ASP A 229 -6.08 18.70 -10.49
N GLN A 230 -5.50 17.52 -10.79
CA GLN A 230 -4.34 17.38 -11.67
C GLN A 230 -4.68 17.24 -13.16
N GLY A 231 -5.96 17.36 -13.54
CA GLY A 231 -6.39 17.27 -14.93
C GLY A 231 -6.31 15.86 -15.52
N ALA A 232 -6.24 14.82 -14.68
CA ALA A 232 -6.25 13.44 -15.16
C ALA A 232 -7.66 13.06 -15.69
N PRO A 233 -7.75 12.24 -16.75
CA PRO A 233 -9.03 11.78 -17.28
C PRO A 233 -9.82 10.98 -16.23
N ASN A 234 -11.15 11.13 -16.22
CA ASN A 234 -12.03 10.34 -15.36
C ASN A 234 -11.83 8.83 -15.65
N PRO A 235 -11.78 7.97 -14.63
CA PRO A 235 -11.84 6.52 -14.81
C PRO A 235 -13.19 6.07 -15.36
#